data_AF-A0A3S4FSQ0-F1
#
_entry.id   AF-A0A3S4FSQ0-F1
#
_cell.length_a   1.000
_cell.length_b   1.000
_cell.length_c   1.000
_cell.angle_alpha   90.00
_cell.angle_beta   90.00
_cell.angle_gamma   90.00
#
_symmetry.space_group_name_H-M   'P 1'
#
loop_
_entity.id
_entity.type
_entity.pdbx_description
1 polymer ?
#
loop_
_entity_poly.entity_id
_entity_poly.type
_entity_poly.pdbx_seq_one_letter_code
_entity_poly.pdbx_strand_id
1 'polypeptide(L)'
;MIEVPEGASFDDMIALKGNKEIGEKINKTIRLLAEANDLKGVIDIADFNDEDKLGKGKEMIDRLSKLVAIFEGLDLSANRVDGDDLLGDAYEYLMRHFATESGKSKGQFYTPAEVSRILAKVIGISKQTPQDATVYDPTCGSGSLLLKASDEAGPKGLTIYGQEMDYADQRTGPHEHDPT
;
A
#
# COMPACT_ATOMS: atom_id res chain seq x y z
N MET A 1 8.05 9.02 13.23
CA MET A 1 7.82 7.75 13.93
C MET A 1 6.32 7.59 14.01
N ILE A 2 5.79 6.41 13.68
CA ILE A 2 4.34 6.16 13.69
C ILE A 2 3.86 6.01 15.13
N GLU A 3 2.80 6.72 15.49
CA GLU A 3 2.09 6.56 16.76
C GLU A 3 0.99 5.52 16.58
N VAL A 4 0.87 4.58 17.53
CA VAL A 4 -0.23 3.60 17.55
C VAL A 4 -1.08 3.88 18.78
N PRO A 5 -2.23 4.58 18.63
CA PRO A 5 -3.13 4.85 19.75
C PRO A 5 -3.67 3.57 20.40
N GLU A 6 -4.10 3.69 21.65
CA GLU A 6 -4.82 2.61 22.34
C GLU A 6 -6.08 2.22 21.54
N GLY A 7 -6.28 0.92 21.28
CA GLY A 7 -7.38 0.42 20.46
C GLY A 7 -7.15 0.49 18.95
N ALA A 8 -5.98 0.95 18.50
CA ALA A 8 -5.61 1.10 17.08
C ALA A 8 -4.57 0.04 16.61
N SER A 9 -4.19 -0.92 17.46
CA SER A 9 -3.18 -1.93 17.13
C SER A 9 -3.76 -3.08 16.29
N PHE A 10 -2.87 -3.90 15.71
CA PHE A 10 -3.30 -5.12 15.03
C PHE A 10 -3.85 -6.16 16.02
N ASP A 11 -3.33 -6.20 17.25
CA ASP A 11 -3.86 -7.05 18.33
C ASP A 11 -5.32 -6.69 18.66
N ASP A 12 -5.66 -5.41 18.62
CA ASP A 12 -7.04 -4.95 18.77
C ASP A 12 -7.93 -5.48 17.64
N MET A 13 -7.44 -5.52 16.39
CA MET A 13 -8.16 -6.13 15.27
C MET A 13 -8.33 -7.64 15.42
N ILE A 14 -7.32 -8.35 15.92
CA ILE A 14 -7.37 -9.78 16.22
C ILE A 14 -8.51 -10.08 17.22
N ALA A 15 -8.68 -9.24 18.23
CA ALA A 15 -9.75 -9.38 19.22
C ALA A 15 -11.17 -9.18 18.63
N LEU A 16 -11.29 -8.62 17.42
CA LEU A 16 -12.57 -8.41 16.74
C LEU A 16 -13.08 -9.66 15.99
N LYS A 17 -12.27 -10.71 15.81
CA LYS A 17 -12.71 -11.94 15.14
C LYS A 17 -14.01 -12.48 15.76
N GLY A 18 -14.98 -12.80 14.91
CA GLY A 18 -16.31 -13.27 15.32
C GLY A 18 -17.26 -12.18 15.86
N ASN A 19 -16.82 -10.93 15.96
CA ASN A 19 -17.67 -9.82 16.41
C ASN A 19 -18.72 -9.47 15.34
N LYS A 20 -19.96 -9.22 15.77
CA LYS A 20 -21.06 -8.86 14.86
C LYS A 20 -20.85 -7.52 14.14
N GLU A 21 -20.01 -6.65 14.70
CA GLU A 21 -19.69 -5.32 14.17
C GLU A 21 -18.22 -5.25 13.69
N ILE A 22 -17.61 -6.38 13.31
CA ILE A 22 -16.19 -6.44 12.95
C ILE A 22 -15.81 -5.43 11.85
N GLY A 23 -16.64 -5.25 10.82
CA GLY A 23 -16.36 -4.30 9.73
C GLY A 23 -16.22 -2.86 10.23
N GLU A 24 -17.25 -2.35 10.92
CA GLU A 24 -17.21 -0.99 11.47
C GLU A 24 -16.15 -0.80 12.55
N LYS A 25 -15.82 -1.84 13.33
CA LYS A 25 -14.76 -1.73 14.34
C LYS A 25 -13.37 -1.69 13.71
N ILE A 26 -13.11 -2.47 12.65
CA ILE A 26 -11.86 -2.35 11.87
C ILE A 26 -11.74 -0.95 11.26
N ASN A 27 -12.82 -0.43 10.67
CA ASN A 27 -12.85 0.95 10.15
C ASN A 27 -12.44 1.97 11.22
N LYS A 28 -12.99 1.85 12.44
CA LYS A 28 -12.66 2.73 13.57
C LYS A 28 -11.20 2.60 14.00
N THR A 29 -10.67 1.39 14.13
CA THR A 29 -9.26 1.13 14.45
C THR A 29 -8.33 1.80 13.43
N ILE A 30 -8.61 1.65 12.13
CA ILE A 30 -7.80 2.27 11.06
C ILE A 30 -7.93 3.80 11.08
N ARG A 31 -9.13 4.34 11.27
CA ARG A 31 -9.33 5.79 11.38
C ARG A 31 -8.51 6.38 12.52
N LEU A 32 -8.54 5.78 13.72
CA LEU A 32 -7.73 6.24 14.86
C LEU A 32 -6.25 6.29 14.54
N LEU A 33 -5.72 5.24 13.89
CA LEU A 33 -4.34 5.20 13.42
C LEU A 33 -4.06 6.31 12.39
N ALA A 34 -5.00 6.54 11.47
CA ALA A 34 -4.89 7.58 10.45
C ALA A 34 -4.86 8.99 11.05
N GLU A 35 -5.71 9.28 12.04
CA GLU A 35 -5.77 10.61 12.66
C GLU A 35 -4.49 10.94 13.43
N ALA A 36 -3.94 9.98 14.16
CA ALA A 36 -2.74 10.19 14.97
C ALA A 36 -1.48 10.44 14.12
N ASN A 37 -1.49 10.05 12.84
CA ASN A 37 -0.31 10.07 11.97
C ASN A 37 -0.45 10.97 10.73
N ASP A 38 -1.51 11.77 10.65
CA ASP A 38 -1.81 12.61 9.46
C ASP A 38 -1.94 11.78 8.16
N LEU A 39 -2.55 10.59 8.27
CA LEU A 39 -2.78 9.65 7.16
C LEU A 39 -4.27 9.55 6.78
N LYS A 40 -5.06 10.55 7.15
CA LYS A 40 -6.48 10.66 6.77
C LYS A 40 -6.62 10.77 5.26
N GLY A 41 -7.55 10.00 4.69
CA GLY A 41 -7.72 9.87 3.24
C GLY A 41 -6.61 9.08 2.56
N VAL A 42 -5.71 8.44 3.31
CA VAL A 42 -4.62 7.59 2.77
C VAL A 42 -4.88 6.13 3.12
N ILE A 43 -4.97 5.81 4.40
CA ILE A 43 -5.10 4.41 4.87
C ILE A 43 -6.53 4.02 5.25
N ASP A 44 -7.44 5.00 5.38
CA ASP A 44 -8.83 4.84 5.85
C ASP A 44 -9.87 4.98 4.73
N ILE A 45 -9.45 4.85 3.47
CA ILE A 45 -10.32 4.90 2.28
C ILE A 45 -11.19 3.63 2.17
N ALA A 46 -10.65 2.48 2.60
CA ALA A 46 -11.34 1.20 2.50
C ALA A 46 -12.46 1.10 3.54
N ASP A 47 -13.65 0.70 3.09
CA ASP A 47 -14.78 0.40 3.97
C ASP A 47 -14.90 -1.10 4.19
N PHE A 48 -14.51 -1.56 5.38
CA PHE A 48 -14.63 -2.95 5.82
C PHE A 48 -16.06 -3.34 6.22
N ASN A 49 -17.01 -2.40 6.18
CA ASN A 49 -18.43 -2.66 6.44
C ASN A 49 -19.29 -2.61 5.16
N ASP A 50 -18.65 -2.61 3.98
CA ASP A 50 -19.33 -2.66 2.68
C ASP A 50 -19.93 -4.05 2.42
N GLU A 51 -21.24 -4.17 2.59
CA GLU A 51 -21.98 -5.43 2.41
C GLU A 51 -21.97 -5.95 0.96
N ASP A 52 -21.85 -5.08 -0.03
CA ASP A 52 -21.87 -5.46 -1.44
C ASP A 52 -20.54 -6.10 -1.85
N LYS A 53 -19.44 -5.70 -1.21
CA LYS A 53 -18.10 -6.27 -1.43
C LYS A 53 -17.75 -7.43 -0.51
N LEU A 54 -18.22 -7.40 0.74
CA LEU A 54 -17.74 -8.29 1.80
C LEU A 54 -18.79 -9.31 2.28
N GLY A 55 -20.02 -9.21 1.77
CA GLY A 55 -21.15 -10.07 2.14
C GLY A 55 -21.94 -9.54 3.33
N LYS A 56 -23.02 -10.23 3.71
CA LYS A 56 -23.95 -9.77 4.76
C LYS A 56 -23.89 -10.64 6.02
N GLY A 57 -24.08 -10.00 7.18
CA GLY A 57 -24.21 -10.68 8.46
C GLY A 57 -23.07 -11.67 8.70
N LYS A 58 -23.40 -12.97 8.83
CA LYS A 58 -22.41 -14.01 9.11
C LYS A 58 -21.32 -14.12 8.04
N GLU A 59 -21.63 -13.86 6.77
CA GLU A 59 -20.62 -13.96 5.70
C GLU A 59 -19.49 -12.94 5.89
N MET A 60 -19.84 -11.68 6.16
CA MET A 60 -18.86 -10.63 6.44
C MET A 60 -18.02 -10.97 7.67
N ILE A 61 -18.68 -11.42 8.74
CA ILE A 61 -18.01 -11.79 9.98
C ILE A 61 -16.97 -12.89 9.71
N ASP A 62 -17.38 -13.96 9.02
CA ASP A 62 -16.49 -15.08 8.71
C ASP A 62 -15.36 -14.67 7.75
N ARG A 63 -15.66 -13.83 6.75
CA ARG A 63 -14.67 -13.35 5.76
C ARG A 63 -13.61 -12.46 6.41
N LEU A 64 -14.01 -11.47 7.19
CA LEU A 64 -13.08 -10.55 7.86
C LEU A 64 -12.30 -11.26 8.97
N SER A 65 -12.94 -12.18 9.70
CA SER A 65 -12.24 -12.96 10.72
C SER A 65 -11.14 -13.85 10.12
N LYS A 66 -11.41 -14.44 8.95
CA LYS A 66 -10.40 -15.19 8.18
C LYS A 66 -9.29 -14.29 7.68
N LEU A 67 -9.61 -13.11 7.17
CA LEU A 67 -8.61 -12.14 6.70
C LEU A 67 -7.64 -11.78 7.84
N VAL A 68 -8.15 -11.40 9.00
CA VAL A 68 -7.32 -11.06 10.17
C VAL A 68 -6.48 -12.27 10.61
N ALA A 69 -7.07 -13.48 10.63
CA ALA A 69 -6.37 -14.69 11.02
C ALA A 69 -5.22 -15.09 10.07
N ILE A 70 -5.28 -14.73 8.77
CA ILE A 70 -4.18 -14.96 7.82
C ILE A 70 -2.93 -14.18 8.26
N PHE A 71 -3.10 -12.94 8.74
CA PHE A 71 -1.99 -12.07 9.12
C PHE A 71 -1.53 -12.27 10.58
N GLU A 72 -2.41 -12.70 11.49
CA GLU A 72 -2.08 -13.04 12.88
C GLU A 72 -0.95 -14.08 13.00
N GLY A 73 -0.86 -15.02 12.05
CA GLY A 73 0.18 -16.05 12.05
C GLY A 73 1.53 -15.60 11.48
N LEU A 74 1.68 -14.35 11.05
CA LEU A 74 2.87 -13.83 10.40
C LEU A 74 3.65 -12.90 11.35
N ASP A 75 4.92 -13.22 11.61
CA ASP A 75 5.82 -12.27 12.25
C ASP A 75 6.35 -11.29 11.20
N LEU A 76 5.79 -10.08 11.23
CA LEU A 76 6.15 -8.99 10.32
C LEU A 76 7.04 -7.93 11.01
N SER A 77 7.44 -8.18 12.27
CA SER A 77 8.22 -7.21 13.06
C SER A 77 9.68 -7.11 12.61
N ALA A 78 10.20 -8.16 11.98
CA ALA A 78 11.56 -8.23 11.47
C ALA A 78 11.76 -7.59 10.08
N ASN A 79 10.71 -7.05 9.45
CA ASN A 79 10.81 -6.43 8.13
C ASN A 79 11.76 -5.24 8.15
N ARG A 80 12.90 -5.40 7.47
CA ARG A 80 13.89 -4.35 7.28
C ARG A 80 14.04 -4.09 5.79
N VAL A 81 14.05 -2.82 5.41
CA VAL A 81 14.32 -2.36 4.04
C VAL A 81 15.65 -2.92 3.51
N ASP A 82 16.63 -3.16 4.40
CA ASP A 82 17.90 -3.82 4.07
C ASP A 82 17.76 -5.36 3.98
N GLY A 83 17.21 -5.85 2.86
CA GLY A 83 17.40 -7.23 2.38
C GLY A 83 16.42 -8.31 2.86
N ASP A 84 15.66 -8.06 3.93
CA ASP A 84 14.53 -8.88 4.39
C ASP A 84 13.25 -8.03 4.39
N ASP A 85 12.93 -7.43 3.23
CA ASP A 85 11.71 -6.63 3.03
C ASP A 85 10.55 -7.54 2.58
N LEU A 86 10.23 -8.54 3.40
CA LEU A 86 9.19 -9.52 3.09
C LEU A 86 7.82 -8.85 2.87
N LEU A 87 7.52 -7.79 3.62
CA LEU A 87 6.31 -7.00 3.44
C LEU A 87 6.30 -6.21 2.14
N GLY A 88 7.40 -5.52 1.82
CA GLY A 88 7.54 -4.81 0.55
C GLY A 88 7.43 -5.74 -0.64
N ASP A 89 8.11 -6.89 -0.60
CA ASP A 89 8.06 -7.90 -1.65
C ASP A 89 6.66 -8.54 -1.78
N ALA A 90 5.97 -8.81 -0.66
CA ALA A 90 4.60 -9.31 -0.69
C ALA A 90 3.62 -8.27 -1.24
N TYR A 91 3.77 -7.00 -0.86
CA TYR A 91 2.98 -5.89 -1.40
C TYR A 91 3.20 -5.75 -2.91
N GLU A 92 4.46 -5.79 -3.34
CA GLU A 92 4.86 -5.73 -4.75
C GLU A 92 4.28 -6.89 -5.56
N TYR A 93 4.32 -8.10 -5.00
CA TYR A 93 3.69 -9.28 -5.59
C TYR A 93 2.18 -9.08 -5.79
N LEU A 94 1.47 -8.61 -4.76
CA LEU A 94 0.02 -8.39 -4.83
C LEU A 94 -0.32 -7.32 -5.87
N MET A 95 0.43 -6.22 -5.92
CA MET A 95 0.26 -5.17 -6.94
C MET A 95 0.46 -5.72 -8.35
N ARG A 96 1.52 -6.50 -8.58
CA ARG A 96 1.77 -7.16 -9.87
C ARG A 96 0.68 -8.16 -10.23
N HIS A 97 0.21 -8.94 -9.26
CA HIS A 97 -0.83 -9.97 -9.45
C HIS A 97 -2.12 -9.31 -9.93
N PHE A 98 -2.63 -8.31 -9.20
CA PHE A 98 -3.87 -7.61 -9.55
C PHE A 98 -3.75 -6.76 -10.82
N ALA A 99 -2.59 -6.14 -11.09
CA ALA A 99 -2.34 -5.45 -12.36
C ALA A 99 -2.40 -6.40 -13.56
N THR A 100 -1.98 -7.65 -13.38
CA THR A 100 -2.03 -8.67 -14.44
C THR A 100 -3.45 -9.18 -14.66
N GLU A 101 -4.23 -9.37 -13.59
CA GLU A 101 -5.63 -9.85 -13.68
C GLU A 101 -6.60 -8.79 -14.25
N SER A 102 -6.38 -7.50 -13.98
CA SER A 102 -7.29 -6.41 -14.37
C SER A 102 -7.25 -6.01 -15.85
N GLY A 103 -6.30 -6.52 -16.64
CA GLY A 103 -6.25 -6.30 -18.10
C GLY A 103 -5.93 -4.86 -18.57
N LYS A 104 -5.68 -3.92 -17.65
CA LYS A 104 -5.30 -2.53 -17.98
C LYS A 104 -3.83 -2.43 -18.44
N SER A 105 -3.50 -1.39 -19.20
CA SER A 105 -2.14 -1.14 -19.73
C SER A 105 -1.12 -1.04 -18.59
N LYS A 106 -0.14 -1.95 -18.61
CA LYS A 106 0.65 -2.38 -17.44
C LYS A 106 1.73 -1.40 -16.95
N GLY A 107 2.05 -0.35 -17.72
CA GLY A 107 3.17 0.55 -17.43
C GLY A 107 2.87 1.66 -16.41
N GLN A 108 1.58 1.97 -16.17
CA GLN A 108 1.17 3.09 -15.32
C GLN A 108 1.10 2.72 -13.83
N PHE A 109 0.90 1.44 -13.50
CA PHE A 109 0.66 1.02 -12.12
C PHE A 109 1.93 0.53 -11.41
N TYR A 110 2.84 -0.12 -12.15
CA TYR A 110 3.97 -0.82 -11.56
C TYR A 110 5.15 -0.96 -12.53
N THR A 111 6.35 -0.66 -12.04
CA THR A 111 7.61 -0.95 -12.73
C THR A 111 8.30 -2.13 -12.03
N PRO A 112 8.57 -3.25 -12.73
CA PRO A 112 9.26 -4.40 -12.14
C PRO A 112 10.56 -4.02 -11.41
N ALA A 113 10.80 -4.62 -10.23
CA ALA A 113 11.98 -4.32 -9.41
C ALA A 113 13.30 -4.33 -10.21
N GLU A 114 13.50 -5.32 -11.08
CA GLU A 114 14.71 -5.45 -11.88
C GLU A 114 14.88 -4.28 -12.86
N VAL A 115 13.77 -3.84 -13.47
CA VAL A 115 13.77 -2.67 -14.37
C VAL A 115 14.08 -1.41 -13.56
N SER A 116 13.47 -1.26 -12.39
CA SER A 116 13.70 -0.12 -11.49
C SER A 116 15.16 -0.01 -11.05
N ARG A 117 15.78 -1.12 -10.65
CA ARG A 117 17.21 -1.15 -10.27
C ARG A 117 18.14 -0.83 -11.45
N ILE A 118 17.82 -1.31 -12.65
CA ILE A 118 18.60 -0.99 -13.86
C ILE A 118 18.48 0.50 -14.16
N LEU A 119 17.27 1.06 -14.16
CA LEU A 119 17.04 2.49 -14.43
C LEU A 119 17.79 3.37 -13.44
N ALA A 120 17.70 3.08 -12.14
CA ALA A 120 18.43 3.80 -11.09
C ALA A 120 19.94 3.83 -11.37
N LYS A 121 20.54 2.69 -11.73
CA LYS A 121 21.97 2.59 -12.08
C LYS A 121 22.32 3.35 -13.35
N VAL A 122 21.46 3.29 -14.37
CA VAL A 122 21.66 4.01 -15.64
C VAL A 122 21.70 5.53 -15.42
N ILE A 123 20.87 6.06 -14.52
CA ILE A 123 20.86 7.49 -14.17
C ILE A 123 21.92 7.87 -13.12
N GLY A 124 22.81 6.94 -12.75
CA GLY A 124 23.96 7.19 -11.89
C GLY A 124 23.70 7.08 -10.38
N ILE A 125 22.54 6.56 -9.97
CA ILE A 125 22.29 6.29 -8.55
C ILE A 125 23.11 5.09 -8.11
N SER A 126 23.82 5.25 -7.01
CA SER A 126 24.69 4.23 -6.40
C SER A 126 24.82 4.47 -4.90
N LYS A 127 25.52 3.57 -4.20
CA LYS A 127 25.82 3.74 -2.76
C LYS A 127 26.68 4.98 -2.43
N GLN A 128 27.21 5.65 -3.45
CA GLN A 128 27.96 6.91 -3.32
C GLN A 128 27.09 8.14 -3.58
N THR A 129 25.80 7.97 -3.89
CA THR A 129 24.87 9.08 -4.08
C THR A 129 24.82 9.95 -2.82
N PRO A 130 24.98 11.28 -2.96
CA PRO A 130 24.86 12.21 -1.84
C PRO A 130 23.46 12.14 -1.20
N GLN A 131 23.40 12.29 0.12
CA GLN A 131 22.13 12.22 0.86
C GLN A 131 21.16 13.38 0.52
N ASP A 132 21.69 14.50 0.06
CA ASP A 132 20.94 15.67 -0.41
C ASP A 132 20.53 15.57 -1.89
N ALA A 133 20.88 14.48 -2.57
CA ALA A 133 20.39 14.22 -3.91
C ALA A 133 18.87 13.99 -3.90
N THR A 134 18.24 14.34 -5.01
CA THR A 134 16.80 14.19 -5.21
C THR A 134 16.52 13.36 -6.46
N VAL A 135 15.44 12.58 -6.43
CA VAL A 135 14.89 11.91 -7.60
C VAL A 135 13.43 12.30 -7.76
N TYR A 136 12.98 12.45 -9.01
CA TYR A 136 11.61 12.81 -9.32
C TYR A 136 11.05 11.90 -10.41
N ASP A 137 9.85 11.38 -10.19
CA ASP A 137 9.06 10.67 -11.20
C ASP A 137 7.69 11.35 -11.36
N PRO A 138 7.41 11.98 -12.52
CA PRO A 138 6.16 12.70 -12.74
C PRO A 138 4.93 11.82 -12.95
N THR A 139 5.10 10.50 -13.06
CA THR A 139 4.04 9.50 -13.26
C THR A 139 4.37 8.24 -12.47
N CYS A 140 4.53 8.40 -11.15
CA CYS A 140 5.18 7.41 -10.30
C CYS A 140 4.36 6.13 -10.08
N GLY A 141 3.06 6.13 -10.41
CA GLY A 141 2.16 5.01 -10.15
C GLY A 141 2.21 4.60 -8.69
N SER A 142 2.54 3.34 -8.44
CA SER A 142 2.76 2.80 -7.08
C SER A 142 3.95 3.40 -6.30
N GLY A 143 4.80 4.22 -6.92
CA GLY A 143 6.03 4.75 -6.32
C GLY A 143 7.16 3.71 -6.19
N SER A 144 6.94 2.47 -6.63
CA SER A 144 7.88 1.35 -6.53
C SER A 144 9.24 1.66 -7.17
N LEU A 145 9.26 2.33 -8.33
CA LEU A 145 10.51 2.77 -8.98
C LEU A 145 11.33 3.68 -8.07
N LEU A 146 10.69 4.68 -7.47
CA LEU A 146 11.32 5.65 -6.58
C LEU A 146 11.88 4.99 -5.32
N LEU A 147 11.14 4.04 -4.74
CA LEU A 147 11.59 3.28 -3.57
C LEU A 147 12.84 2.44 -3.89
N LYS A 148 12.85 1.72 -5.02
CA LYS A 148 14.04 0.96 -5.45
C LYS A 148 15.21 1.88 -5.82
N ALA A 149 14.95 3.08 -6.34
CA ALA A 149 16.00 4.08 -6.59
C ALA A 149 16.63 4.55 -5.27
N SER A 150 15.84 4.80 -4.23
CA SER A 150 16.39 5.14 -2.90
C SER A 150 17.12 3.96 -2.25
N ASP A 151 16.64 2.73 -2.42
CA ASP A 151 17.35 1.51 -1.98
C ASP A 151 18.74 1.38 -2.63
N GLU A 152 18.84 1.61 -3.94
CA GLU A 152 20.13 1.61 -4.66
C GLU A 152 21.09 2.72 -4.22
N ALA A 153 20.58 3.81 -3.62
CA ALA A 153 21.39 4.86 -2.98
C ALA A 153 22.00 4.44 -1.64
N GLY A 154 21.60 3.28 -1.10
CA GLY A 154 22.07 2.72 0.16
C GLY A 154 21.23 3.14 1.38
N PRO A 155 21.64 2.79 2.61
CA PRO A 155 20.80 2.89 3.81
C PRO A 155 20.30 4.29 4.16
N LYS A 156 20.99 5.33 3.68
CA LYS A 156 20.59 6.73 3.89
C LYS A 156 19.56 7.22 2.87
N GLY A 157 19.41 6.49 1.77
CA GLY A 157 18.54 6.85 0.67
C GLY A 157 18.91 8.19 0.02
N LEU A 158 17.94 8.71 -0.71
CA LEU A 158 17.91 10.04 -1.31
C LEU A 158 16.50 10.62 -1.15
N THR A 159 16.32 11.91 -1.43
CA THR A 159 15.00 12.52 -1.32
C THR A 159 14.14 12.15 -2.54
N ILE A 160 12.98 11.54 -2.29
CA ILE A 160 12.03 11.11 -3.32
C ILE A 160 10.94 12.17 -3.53
N TYR A 161 10.64 12.45 -4.79
CA TYR A 161 9.44 13.17 -5.22
C TYR A 161 8.69 12.34 -6.26
N GLY A 162 7.36 12.24 -6.13
CA GLY A 162 6.51 11.53 -7.08
C GLY A 162 5.25 12.33 -7.35
N GLN A 163 4.76 12.27 -8.59
CA GLN A 163 3.45 12.77 -8.99
C GLN A 163 2.67 11.63 -9.65
N GLU A 164 1.38 11.55 -9.37
CA GLU A 164 0.45 10.62 -10.03
C GLU A 164 -0.87 11.35 -10.30
N MET A 165 -1.47 11.10 -11.46
CA MET A 165 -2.72 11.73 -11.88
C MET A 165 -3.93 11.02 -11.26
N ASP A 166 -3.83 9.71 -11.05
CA ASP A 166 -4.94 8.88 -10.58
C ASP A 166 -4.90 8.67 -9.06
N TYR A 167 -5.66 9.48 -8.31
CA TYR A 167 -6.08 9.14 -6.94
C TYR A 167 -7.31 8.22 -7.01
N ALA A 168 -7.07 6.92 -7.28
CA ALA A 168 -8.08 5.87 -7.35
C ALA A 168 -9.11 6.02 -8.51
N ASP A 169 -9.13 5.03 -9.39
CA ASP A 169 -10.26 4.76 -10.28
C ASP A 169 -11.50 4.30 -9.47
N GLN A 170 -12.10 5.23 -8.72
CA GLN A 170 -13.43 5.12 -8.11
C GLN A 170 -14.55 5.44 -9.12
N ARG A 171 -14.32 5.26 -10.42
CA ARG A 171 -15.40 5.34 -11.41
C ARG A 171 -15.29 4.22 -12.44
N THR A 172 -15.66 3.01 -12.00
CA THR A 172 -16.44 2.12 -12.86
C THR A 172 -17.83 2.72 -13.08
N GLY A 173 -17.87 3.84 -13.81
CA GLY A 173 -19.05 4.46 -14.38
C GLY A 173 -18.64 4.92 -15.78
N PRO A 174 -19.46 4.71 -16.82
CA PRO A 174 -19.07 5.04 -18.17
C PRO A 174 -19.02 6.57 -18.27
N HIS A 175 -17.82 7.13 -18.26
CA HIS A 175 -17.64 8.49 -18.75
C HIS A 175 -17.54 8.40 -20.28
N GLU A 176 -18.70 8.55 -20.91
CA GLU A 176 -18.77 9.01 -22.29
C GLU A 176 -17.94 10.28 -22.41
N HIS A 177 -16.98 10.25 -23.33
CA HIS A 177 -16.36 11.46 -23.86
C HIS A 177 -17.43 12.28 -24.57
N ASP A 178 -17.69 13.49 -24.09
CA ASP A 178 -18.34 14.53 -24.90
C ASP A 178 -17.24 15.47 -25.43
N PRO A 179 -16.98 15.48 -26.75
CA PRO A 179 -16.04 16.41 -27.36
C PRO A 179 -16.75 17.71 -27.76
N THR A 180 -16.40 18.80 -27.10
CA THR A 180 -16.53 20.16 -27.66
C THR A 180 -15.29 20.98 -27.36
#